data_AF-A0A2D5GTY0-F1
#
_entry.id   AF-A0A2D5GTY0-F1
#
_cell.length_a   1.000
_cell.length_b   1.000
_cell.length_c   1.000
_cell.angle_alpha   90.00
_cell.angle_beta   90.00
_cell.angle_gamma   90.00
#
_symmetry.space_group_name_H-M   'P 1'
#
loop_
_entity.id
_entity.type
_entity.pdbx_description
1 polymer ?
#
loop_
_entity_poly.entity_id
_entity_poly.type
_entity_poly.pdbx_seq_one_letter_code
_entity_poly.pdbx_strand_id
1 'polypeptide(L)'
;MNCVNSVTDVHTPFLNSLIGVFFGWLLITLIFNRPLSTGTKRFFYFGVPVFVLGFLLIIPLGVGLAVLFCWIIFLLYRILQILIKKEDSLRKNLIPFGLNALALTVSFVLIFVTTTQANSTPGLIKSMGSVSPFYPGTVHSVMSRLIQRGPEVVPPLSETLKQTLGREHVSPFLPARIAYCLTQIGGPQAEAALKQVVAEQINLNDNENTKWEAAVCCLYADCAGPRAIPVLQTLLERADEKQQFIPLCALVRTGDFTAIETVLDHVDDLQQQLKQPFTNRGYAAMIRLTLQALAEGQSPEDLKASPIYHRMLLGLRPDHQTQTGIVWNQQWDGDLDIPALQEHWSQILKQSEPNDVE
;
A
#
# COMPACT_ATOMS: atom_id res chain seq x y z
N MET A 1 18.95 9.24 -1.20
CA MET A 1 18.14 10.06 -2.15
C MET A 1 16.91 9.33 -2.72
N ASN A 2 16.81 7.99 -2.66
CA ASN A 2 15.68 7.24 -3.26
C ASN A 2 14.33 7.33 -2.51
N CYS A 3 14.32 7.64 -1.20
CA CYS A 3 13.08 7.62 -0.40
C CYS A 3 12.16 8.83 -0.63
N VAL A 4 12.69 9.96 -1.13
CA VAL A 4 11.89 11.15 -1.47
C VAL A 4 11.20 10.97 -2.82
N ASN A 5 11.72 10.10 -3.68
CA ASN A 5 11.16 9.85 -5.00
C ASN A 5 9.88 9.01 -4.94
N SER A 6 9.80 7.99 -4.08
CA SER A 6 8.67 7.03 -4.12
C SER A 6 7.30 7.66 -3.81
N VAL A 7 7.23 8.61 -2.87
CA VAL A 7 5.97 9.31 -2.56
C VAL A 7 5.58 10.25 -3.69
N THR A 8 6.58 10.97 -4.20
CA THR A 8 6.44 11.87 -5.35
C THR A 8 6.03 11.10 -6.62
N ASP A 9 6.52 9.89 -6.82
CA ASP A 9 6.14 9.02 -7.95
C ASP A 9 4.68 8.55 -7.85
N VAL A 10 4.13 8.41 -6.64
CA VAL A 10 2.71 8.07 -6.44
C VAL A 10 1.80 9.26 -6.69
N HIS A 11 2.17 10.45 -6.22
CA HIS A 11 1.36 11.66 -6.35
C HIS A 11 1.54 12.36 -7.70
N THR A 12 2.73 12.26 -8.30
CA THR A 12 3.12 12.91 -9.55
C THR A 12 3.96 11.96 -10.43
N PRO A 13 3.38 10.86 -10.95
CA PRO A 13 4.12 9.83 -11.71
C PRO A 13 4.75 10.35 -13.01
N PHE A 14 4.29 11.51 -13.49
CA PHE A 14 4.77 12.16 -14.70
C PHE A 14 5.96 13.11 -14.48
N LEU A 15 6.32 13.40 -13.23
CA LEU A 15 7.31 14.44 -12.86
C LEU A 15 8.64 14.23 -13.59
N ASN A 16 9.22 13.05 -13.48
CA ASN A 16 10.53 12.73 -14.09
C ASN A 16 10.48 12.81 -15.62
N SER A 17 9.38 12.36 -16.22
CA SER A 17 9.15 12.46 -17.66
C SER A 17 9.06 13.92 -18.12
N LEU A 18 8.37 14.77 -17.36
CA LEU A 18 8.28 16.20 -17.65
C LEU A 18 9.61 16.92 -17.49
N ILE A 19 10.41 16.58 -16.47
CA ILE A 19 11.77 17.09 -16.30
C ILE A 19 12.61 16.72 -17.53
N GLY A 20 12.52 15.47 -18.01
CA GLY A 20 13.21 15.03 -19.22
C GLY A 20 12.81 15.82 -20.47
N VAL A 21 11.50 16.01 -20.70
CA VAL A 21 11.00 16.83 -21.83
C VAL A 21 11.46 18.27 -21.71
N PHE A 22 11.46 18.82 -20.49
CA PHE A 22 11.90 20.19 -20.24
C PHE A 22 13.37 20.38 -20.65
N PHE A 23 14.28 19.50 -20.21
CA PHE A 23 15.69 19.58 -20.57
C PHE A 23 15.92 19.35 -22.06
N GLY A 24 15.22 18.38 -22.66
CA GLY A 24 15.31 18.12 -24.11
C GLY A 24 14.84 19.31 -24.94
N TRP A 25 13.70 19.90 -24.56
CA TRP A 25 13.18 21.11 -25.19
C TRP A 25 14.13 22.30 -25.02
N LEU A 26 14.68 22.51 -23.81
CA LEU A 26 15.62 23.61 -23.53
C LEU A 26 16.86 23.49 -24.42
N LEU A 27 17.41 22.29 -24.57
CA LEU A 27 18.59 22.02 -25.39
C LEU A 27 18.31 22.23 -26.88
N ILE A 28 17.19 21.73 -27.39
CA ILE A 28 16.76 21.94 -28.79
C ILE A 28 16.52 23.44 -29.05
N THR A 29 15.88 24.14 -28.13
CA THR A 29 15.57 25.57 -28.28
C THR A 29 16.86 26.41 -28.28
N LEU A 30 17.85 26.05 -27.47
CA LEU A 30 19.17 26.71 -27.48
C LEU A 30 19.94 26.50 -28.79
N ILE A 31 19.79 25.34 -29.44
CA ILE A 31 20.43 25.04 -30.73
C ILE A 31 19.78 25.84 -31.86
N PHE A 32 18.44 25.90 -31.90
CA PHE A 32 17.70 26.51 -33.01
C PHE A 32 17.42 28.01 -32.86
N ASN A 33 17.52 28.60 -31.66
CA ASN A 33 17.22 30.02 -31.40
C ASN A 33 18.41 30.87 -30.91
N ARG A 34 19.48 31.01 -31.70
CA ARG A 34 20.47 32.10 -31.53
C ARG A 34 19.85 33.48 -31.88
N PRO A 35 20.40 34.57 -31.32
CA PRO A 35 19.73 35.38 -30.30
C PRO A 35 18.43 36.04 -30.80
N LEU A 36 17.31 35.71 -30.15
CA LEU A 36 16.06 36.47 -30.27
C LEU A 36 16.32 37.91 -29.76
N SER A 37 16.07 38.90 -30.61
CA SER A 37 16.52 40.30 -30.47
C SER A 37 15.77 41.14 -29.42
N THR A 38 14.71 40.61 -28.78
CA THR A 38 13.85 41.38 -27.86
C THR A 38 13.37 40.53 -26.67
N GLY A 39 13.33 41.15 -25.48
CA GLY A 39 13.00 40.47 -24.20
C GLY A 39 11.60 39.87 -24.13
N THR A 40 10.60 40.49 -24.75
CA THR A 40 9.23 39.96 -24.84
C THR A 40 9.12 38.71 -25.71
N LYS A 41 9.86 38.65 -26.84
CA LYS A 41 9.96 37.42 -27.64
C LYS A 41 10.63 36.31 -26.82
N ARG A 42 11.69 36.62 -26.08
CA ARG A 42 12.31 35.65 -25.17
C ARG A 42 11.34 35.15 -24.10
N PHE A 43 10.50 36.00 -23.52
CA PHE A 43 9.52 35.57 -22.53
C PHE A 43 8.40 34.66 -23.10
N PHE A 44 7.87 34.97 -24.29
CA PHE A 44 6.86 34.09 -24.90
C PHE A 44 7.44 32.76 -25.41
N TYR A 45 8.69 32.75 -25.88
CA TYR A 45 9.34 31.54 -26.37
C TYR A 45 9.97 30.69 -25.26
N PHE A 46 10.65 31.31 -24.30
CA PHE A 46 11.33 30.60 -23.20
C PHE A 46 10.52 30.57 -21.90
N GLY A 47 9.79 31.65 -21.59
CA GLY A 47 9.07 31.81 -20.33
C GLY A 47 7.77 31.03 -20.27
N VAL A 48 6.94 31.03 -21.32
CA VAL A 48 5.63 30.36 -21.29
C VAL A 48 5.73 28.83 -21.10
N PRO A 49 6.63 28.10 -21.78
CA PRO A 49 6.79 26.67 -21.52
C PRO A 49 7.34 26.38 -20.12
N VAL A 50 8.31 27.18 -19.63
CA VAL A 50 8.80 27.11 -18.24
C VAL A 50 7.68 27.38 -17.24
N PHE A 51 6.80 28.33 -17.53
CA PHE A 51 5.67 28.71 -16.69
C PHE A 51 4.57 27.64 -16.71
N VAL A 52 4.27 27.07 -17.87
CA VAL A 52 3.29 25.98 -18.02
C VAL A 52 3.80 24.69 -17.37
N LEU A 53 5.07 24.33 -17.59
CA LEU A 53 5.70 23.18 -16.90
C LEU A 53 5.78 23.45 -15.40
N GLY A 54 6.21 24.64 -14.96
CA GLY A 54 6.22 25.02 -13.54
C GLY A 54 4.84 25.02 -12.89
N PHE A 55 3.78 25.45 -13.60
CA PHE A 55 2.41 25.40 -13.10
C PHE A 55 1.86 23.98 -13.03
N LEU A 56 2.17 23.13 -14.02
CA LEU A 56 1.84 21.70 -14.00
C LEU A 56 2.54 20.95 -12.85
N LEU A 57 3.60 21.53 -12.28
CA LEU A 57 4.38 20.95 -11.19
C LEU A 57 3.98 21.43 -9.78
N ILE A 58 3.37 22.62 -9.63
CA ILE A 58 3.26 23.32 -8.32
C ILE A 58 1.81 23.57 -7.87
N ILE A 59 0.82 23.64 -8.77
CA ILE A 59 -0.55 24.12 -8.46
C ILE A 59 -1.61 23.12 -8.98
N PRO A 60 -2.78 22.94 -8.31
CA PRO A 60 -3.83 22.04 -8.79
C PRO A 60 -4.14 22.27 -10.26
N LEU A 61 -4.25 21.17 -11.02
CA LEU A 61 -4.42 21.08 -12.48
C LEU A 61 -5.36 22.13 -13.11
N GLY A 62 -6.34 22.64 -12.36
CA GLY A 62 -7.32 23.64 -12.81
C GLY A 62 -6.73 24.97 -13.30
N VAL A 63 -5.70 25.53 -12.63
CA VAL A 63 -5.11 26.80 -13.08
C VAL A 63 -4.17 26.59 -14.27
N GLY A 64 -3.45 25.46 -14.29
CA GLY A 64 -2.63 25.05 -15.43
C GLY A 64 -3.47 24.84 -16.70
N LEU A 65 -4.65 24.24 -16.58
CA LEU A 65 -5.61 24.08 -17.68
C LEU A 65 -6.07 25.43 -18.25
N ALA A 66 -6.33 26.43 -17.40
CA ALA A 66 -6.74 27.76 -17.86
C ALA A 66 -5.63 28.48 -18.64
N VAL A 67 -4.39 28.47 -18.13
CA VAL A 67 -3.23 29.03 -18.83
C VAL A 67 -3.01 28.34 -20.17
N LEU A 68 -3.17 27.02 -20.19
CA LEU A 68 -3.02 26.22 -21.40
C LEU A 68 -4.12 26.51 -22.41
N PHE A 69 -5.36 26.67 -21.96
CA PHE A 69 -6.49 27.06 -22.80
C PHE A 69 -6.28 28.45 -23.42
N CYS A 70 -5.82 29.42 -22.64
CA CYS A 70 -5.42 30.74 -23.15
C CYS A 70 -4.30 30.63 -24.20
N TRP A 71 -3.34 29.72 -23.99
CA TRP A 71 -2.26 29.49 -24.95
C TRP A 71 -2.76 28.83 -26.24
N ILE A 72 -3.67 27.85 -26.16
CA ILE A 72 -4.32 27.23 -27.34
C ILE A 72 -5.10 28.28 -28.13
N ILE A 73 -5.86 29.16 -27.46
CA ILE A 73 -6.58 30.26 -28.13
C ILE A 73 -5.59 31.20 -28.84
N PHE A 74 -4.49 31.56 -28.17
CA PHE A 74 -3.43 32.35 -28.78
C PHE A 74 -2.81 31.67 -30.00
N LEU A 75 -2.63 30.35 -29.96
CA LEU A 75 -2.19 29.54 -31.10
C LEU A 75 -3.15 29.59 -32.27
N LEU A 76 -4.43 29.32 -32.01
CA LEU A 76 -5.47 29.33 -33.03
C LEU A 76 -5.55 30.70 -33.70
N TYR A 77 -5.47 31.78 -32.91
CA TYR A 77 -5.40 33.15 -33.41
C TYR A 77 -4.19 33.38 -34.32
N ARG A 78 -3.00 32.91 -33.94
CA ARG A 78 -1.78 33.05 -34.76
C ARG A 78 -1.83 32.22 -36.05
N ILE A 79 -2.35 31.00 -36.00
CA ILE A 79 -2.55 30.16 -37.19
C ILE A 79 -3.53 30.83 -38.15
N LEU A 80 -4.63 31.39 -37.63
CA LEU A 80 -5.61 32.13 -38.41
C LEU A 80 -4.99 33.37 -39.08
N GLN A 81 -4.14 34.10 -38.38
CA GLN A 81 -3.40 35.23 -38.97
C GLN A 81 -2.47 34.79 -40.12
N ILE A 82 -1.81 33.64 -40.01
CA ILE A 82 -0.94 33.09 -41.07
C ILE A 82 -1.76 32.74 -42.32
N LEU A 83 -2.91 32.08 -42.12
CA LEU A 83 -3.81 31.67 -43.20
C LEU A 83 -4.42 32.86 -43.94
N ILE A 84 -4.78 33.93 -43.21
CA ILE A 84 -5.48 35.09 -43.78
C ILE A 84 -4.50 36.13 -44.36
N LYS A 85 -3.42 36.49 -43.65
CA LYS A 85 -2.58 37.65 -44.00
C LYS A 85 -1.29 37.31 -44.75
N LYS A 86 -0.91 36.03 -44.88
CA LYS A 86 0.33 35.56 -45.56
C LYS A 86 1.59 36.39 -45.19
N GLU A 87 1.72 36.78 -43.92
CA GLU A 87 2.86 37.60 -43.45
C GLU A 87 4.16 36.78 -43.36
N ASP A 88 5.21 37.21 -44.08
CA ASP A 88 6.54 36.56 -44.09
C ASP A 88 7.25 36.57 -42.72
N SER A 89 6.89 37.52 -41.83
CA SER A 89 7.44 37.56 -40.47
C SER A 89 6.98 36.37 -39.61
N LEU A 90 5.79 35.82 -39.88
CA LEU A 90 5.25 34.67 -39.17
C LEU A 90 5.87 33.36 -39.65
N ARG A 91 6.28 33.25 -40.93
CA ARG A 91 7.05 32.10 -41.44
C ARG A 91 8.38 31.90 -40.72
N LYS A 92 9.07 32.98 -40.34
CA LYS A 92 10.33 32.91 -39.57
C LYS A 92 10.13 32.40 -38.13
N ASN A 93 8.92 32.56 -37.60
CA ASN A 93 8.54 32.17 -36.24
C ASN A 93 7.87 30.78 -36.17
N LEU A 94 7.71 30.11 -37.32
CA LEU A 94 6.98 28.83 -37.45
C LEU A 94 7.78 27.66 -36.86
N ILE A 95 9.12 27.68 -36.99
CA ILE A 95 10.01 26.66 -36.42
C ILE A 95 9.92 26.63 -34.88
N PRO A 96 10.16 27.73 -34.15
CA PRO A 96 10.07 27.71 -32.69
C PRO A 96 8.64 27.49 -32.18
N PHE A 97 7.63 27.88 -32.98
CA PHE A 97 6.24 27.58 -32.68
C PHE A 97 5.90 26.09 -32.81
N GLY A 98 6.35 25.44 -33.88
CA GLY A 98 6.22 24.00 -34.07
C GLY A 98 6.95 23.21 -32.99
N LEU A 99 8.15 23.65 -32.58
CA LEU A 99 8.89 23.06 -31.46
C LEU A 99 8.11 23.14 -30.14
N ASN A 100 7.50 24.29 -29.83
CA ASN A 100 6.69 24.44 -28.61
C ASN A 100 5.41 23.60 -28.65
N ALA A 101 4.72 23.55 -29.80
CA ALA A 101 3.53 22.73 -29.96
C ALA A 101 3.86 21.23 -29.82
N LEU A 102 4.98 20.79 -30.39
CA LEU A 102 5.45 19.40 -30.28
C LEU A 102 5.84 19.06 -28.84
N ALA A 103 6.59 19.94 -28.17
CA ALA A 103 6.97 19.74 -26.78
C ALA A 103 5.75 19.60 -25.86
N LEU A 104 4.74 20.48 -26.01
CA LEU A 104 3.53 20.40 -25.21
C LEU A 104 2.67 19.18 -25.53
N THR A 105 2.56 18.80 -26.80
CA THR A 105 1.86 17.56 -27.19
C THR A 105 2.54 16.33 -26.57
N VAL A 106 3.87 16.26 -26.64
CA VAL A 106 4.66 15.19 -26.02
C VAL A 106 4.48 15.20 -24.50
N SER A 107 4.53 16.36 -23.85
CA SER A 107 4.25 16.49 -22.42
C SER A 107 2.88 15.96 -22.04
N PHE A 108 1.83 16.29 -22.80
CA PHE A 108 0.48 15.77 -22.55
C PHE A 108 0.36 14.27 -22.71
N VAL A 109 0.90 13.73 -23.80
CA VAL A 109 0.90 12.28 -24.04
C VAL A 109 1.64 11.58 -22.91
N LEU A 110 2.79 12.11 -22.48
CA LEU A 110 3.54 11.53 -21.37
C LEU A 110 2.80 11.63 -20.05
N ILE A 111 2.19 12.77 -19.71
CA ILE A 111 1.35 12.91 -18.51
C ILE A 111 0.24 11.87 -18.54
N PHE A 112 -0.48 11.77 -19.65
CA PHE A 112 -1.60 10.83 -19.79
C PHE A 112 -1.14 9.37 -19.68
N VAL A 113 -0.11 8.98 -20.42
CA VAL A 113 0.40 7.60 -20.43
C VAL A 113 0.97 7.20 -19.07
N THR A 114 1.82 8.04 -18.47
CA THR A 114 2.42 7.75 -17.15
C THR A 114 1.38 7.73 -16.04
N THR A 115 0.40 8.63 -16.07
CA THR A 115 -0.70 8.64 -15.09
C THR A 115 -1.59 7.40 -15.25
N THR A 116 -1.90 7.01 -16.48
CA THR A 116 -2.70 5.80 -16.77
C THR A 116 -1.96 4.55 -16.34
N GLN A 117 -0.65 4.46 -16.62
CA GLN A 117 0.19 3.35 -16.18
C GLN A 117 0.31 3.29 -14.66
N ALA A 118 0.55 4.42 -13.99
CA ALA A 118 0.64 4.47 -12.52
C ALA A 118 -0.69 4.07 -11.84
N ASN A 119 -1.82 4.42 -12.45
CA ASN A 119 -3.15 4.03 -12.00
C ASN A 119 -3.62 2.67 -12.56
N SER A 120 -2.80 1.93 -13.31
CA SER A 120 -3.14 0.55 -13.70
C SER A 120 -2.96 -0.40 -12.51
N THR A 121 -3.55 -1.60 -12.55
CA THR A 121 -3.37 -2.59 -11.47
C THR A 121 -1.89 -2.94 -11.26
N PRO A 122 -1.09 -3.23 -12.31
CA PRO A 122 0.35 -3.42 -12.16
C PRO A 122 1.08 -2.19 -11.60
N GLY A 123 0.67 -0.98 -12.00
CA GLY A 123 1.25 0.27 -11.51
C GLY A 123 1.00 0.51 -10.03
N LEU A 124 -0.21 0.24 -9.56
CA LEU A 124 -0.57 0.33 -8.15
C LEU A 124 0.17 -0.72 -7.30
N ILE A 125 0.26 -1.97 -7.78
CA ILE A 125 1.02 -3.02 -7.10
C ILE A 125 2.51 -2.66 -6.99
N LYS A 126 3.11 -2.15 -8.09
CA LYS A 126 4.50 -1.67 -8.08
C LYS A 126 4.70 -0.53 -7.07
N SER A 127 3.77 0.42 -7.04
CA SER A 127 3.79 1.56 -6.12
C SER A 127 3.68 1.10 -4.66
N MET A 128 2.82 0.11 -4.39
CA MET A 128 2.65 -0.47 -3.07
C MET A 128 3.95 -1.07 -2.52
N GLY A 129 4.81 -1.63 -3.38
CA GLY A 129 6.12 -2.13 -2.99
C GLY A 129 7.20 -1.06 -2.82
N SER A 130 7.10 0.06 -3.54
CA SER A 130 8.12 1.12 -3.52
C SER A 130 7.91 2.18 -2.45
N VAL A 131 6.67 2.37 -1.97
CA VAL A 131 6.37 3.38 -0.94
C VAL A 131 6.92 2.95 0.42
N SER A 132 7.73 3.83 1.01
CA SER A 132 8.25 3.63 2.36
C SER A 132 7.12 3.51 3.39
N PRO A 133 7.21 2.55 4.34
CA PRO A 133 6.21 2.38 5.40
C PRO A 133 6.00 3.61 6.28
N PHE A 134 6.94 4.55 6.31
CA PHE A 134 6.83 5.79 7.09
C PHE A 134 5.87 6.82 6.48
N TYR A 135 5.24 6.52 5.33
CA TYR A 135 4.18 7.32 4.71
C TYR A 135 2.84 6.57 4.72
N PRO A 136 2.23 6.34 5.90
CA PRO A 136 1.06 5.48 6.04
C PRO A 136 -0.14 5.95 5.20
N GLY A 137 -0.35 7.26 5.07
CA GLY A 137 -1.43 7.81 4.25
C GLY A 137 -1.29 7.45 2.76
N THR A 138 -0.07 7.48 2.21
CA THR A 138 0.20 7.11 0.82
C THR A 138 0.06 5.60 0.62
N VAL A 139 0.58 4.79 1.55
CA VAL A 139 0.43 3.32 1.51
C VAL A 139 -1.04 2.93 1.55
N HIS A 140 -1.80 3.48 2.51
CA HIS A 140 -3.24 3.24 2.63
C HIS A 140 -3.98 3.66 1.36
N SER A 141 -3.73 4.85 0.81
CA SER A 141 -4.35 5.30 -0.44
C SER A 141 -4.10 4.37 -1.64
N VAL A 142 -2.90 3.77 -1.75
CA VAL A 142 -2.60 2.78 -2.81
C VAL A 142 -3.36 1.48 -2.56
N MET A 143 -3.37 0.97 -1.32
CA MET A 143 -4.08 -0.26 -0.96
C MET A 143 -5.60 -0.12 -1.15
N SER A 144 -6.21 0.98 -0.69
CA SER A 144 -7.65 1.22 -0.85
C SER A 144 -8.05 1.24 -2.32
N ARG A 145 -7.23 1.83 -3.21
CA ARG A 145 -7.48 1.82 -4.66
C ARG A 145 -7.37 0.44 -5.29
N LEU A 146 -6.55 -0.46 -4.74
CA LEU A 146 -6.49 -1.86 -5.17
C LEU A 146 -7.72 -2.62 -4.66
N ILE A 147 -8.05 -2.47 -3.37
CA ILE A 147 -9.20 -3.14 -2.73
C ILE A 147 -10.51 -2.75 -3.42
N GLN A 148 -10.71 -1.47 -3.77
CA GLN A 148 -11.90 -0.98 -4.46
C GLN A 148 -12.13 -1.62 -5.84
N ARG A 149 -11.10 -2.22 -6.46
CA ARG A 149 -11.25 -2.95 -7.74
C ARG A 149 -11.80 -4.36 -7.56
N GLY A 150 -11.86 -4.85 -6.31
CA GLY A 150 -12.49 -6.12 -5.98
C GLY A 150 -11.77 -7.36 -6.54
N PRO A 151 -12.50 -8.45 -6.84
CA PRO A 151 -11.91 -9.76 -7.16
C PRO A 151 -10.96 -9.77 -8.36
N GLU A 152 -11.10 -8.85 -9.33
CA GLU A 152 -10.27 -8.80 -10.53
C GLU A 152 -8.78 -8.59 -10.24
N VAL A 153 -8.44 -7.99 -9.10
CA VAL A 153 -7.03 -7.77 -8.72
C VAL A 153 -6.43 -8.93 -7.92
N VAL A 154 -7.21 -9.94 -7.53
CA VAL A 154 -6.69 -11.09 -6.78
C VAL A 154 -5.64 -11.86 -7.58
N PRO A 155 -5.86 -12.25 -8.86
CA PRO A 155 -4.82 -12.94 -9.63
C PRO A 155 -3.48 -12.19 -9.75
N PRO A 156 -3.43 -10.89 -10.13
CA PRO A 156 -2.16 -10.17 -10.20
C PRO A 156 -1.52 -9.93 -8.83
N LEU A 157 -2.30 -9.80 -7.75
CA LEU A 157 -1.77 -9.73 -6.39
C LEU A 157 -1.11 -11.05 -5.98
N SER A 158 -1.79 -12.19 -6.21
CA SER A 158 -1.29 -13.53 -5.91
C SER A 158 -0.02 -13.87 -6.70
N GLU A 159 0.02 -13.50 -7.98
CA GLU A 159 1.21 -13.68 -8.81
C GLU A 159 2.38 -12.83 -8.30
N THR A 160 2.13 -11.56 -7.96
CA THR A 160 3.18 -10.70 -7.41
C THR A 160 3.70 -11.21 -6.06
N LEU A 161 2.81 -11.77 -5.22
CA LEU A 161 3.20 -12.38 -3.95
C LEU A 161 4.15 -13.55 -4.19
N LYS A 162 3.80 -14.48 -5.08
CA LYS A 162 4.65 -15.63 -5.47
C LYS A 162 6.02 -15.16 -5.98
N GLN A 163 6.03 -14.20 -6.89
CA GLN A 163 7.28 -13.63 -7.43
C GLN A 163 8.13 -12.92 -6.38
N THR A 164 7.51 -12.36 -5.35
CA THR A 164 8.22 -11.67 -4.26
C THR A 164 8.86 -12.69 -3.31
N LEU A 165 8.14 -13.77 -3.00
CA LEU A 165 8.60 -14.84 -2.11
C LEU A 165 9.68 -15.73 -2.75
N GLY A 166 9.70 -15.84 -4.09
CA GLY A 166 10.76 -16.54 -4.81
C GLY A 166 12.11 -15.80 -4.90
N ARG A 167 12.29 -14.67 -4.22
CA ARG A 167 13.53 -13.88 -4.22
C ARG A 167 14.41 -14.28 -3.05
N GLU A 168 15.73 -14.13 -3.22
CA GLU A 168 16.72 -14.36 -2.15
C GLU A 168 16.46 -13.46 -0.93
N HIS A 169 16.05 -12.21 -1.16
CA HIS A 169 15.68 -11.28 -0.10
C HIS A 169 14.23 -10.82 -0.25
N VAL A 170 13.43 -11.12 0.77
CA VAL A 170 12.02 -10.74 0.84
C VAL A 170 11.88 -9.48 1.68
N SER A 171 11.48 -8.38 1.04
CA SER A 171 11.09 -7.16 1.77
C SER A 171 9.87 -7.46 2.63
N PRO A 172 9.88 -7.14 3.94
CA PRO A 172 8.80 -7.55 4.83
C PRO A 172 7.48 -6.82 4.56
N PHE A 173 7.50 -5.69 3.84
CA PHE A 173 6.33 -4.83 3.69
C PHE A 173 5.42 -5.26 2.55
N LEU A 174 5.99 -5.66 1.40
CA LEU A 174 5.18 -5.95 0.21
C LEU A 174 4.31 -7.20 0.39
N PRO A 175 4.81 -8.36 0.88
CA PRO A 175 3.98 -9.54 1.10
C PRO A 175 2.83 -9.28 2.06
N ALA A 176 3.09 -8.56 3.16
CA ALA A 176 2.09 -8.26 4.14
C ALA A 176 1.03 -7.24 3.65
N ARG A 177 1.43 -6.26 2.83
CA ARG A 177 0.48 -5.34 2.16
C ARG A 177 -0.38 -6.06 1.12
N ILE A 178 0.21 -6.98 0.35
CA ILE A 178 -0.55 -7.82 -0.58
C ILE A 178 -1.55 -8.67 0.20
N ALA A 179 -1.09 -9.33 1.27
CA ALA A 179 -1.96 -10.14 2.11
C ALA A 179 -3.11 -9.33 2.70
N TYR A 180 -2.84 -8.10 3.14
CA TYR A 180 -3.91 -7.22 3.62
C TYR A 180 -4.94 -6.92 2.52
N CYS A 181 -4.49 -6.54 1.32
CA CYS A 181 -5.40 -6.33 0.19
C CYS A 181 -6.23 -7.58 -0.11
N LEU A 182 -5.62 -8.77 -0.10
CA LEU A 182 -6.31 -10.04 -0.32
C LEU A 182 -7.37 -10.31 0.76
N THR A 183 -7.04 -10.12 2.04
CA THR A 183 -7.99 -10.26 3.16
C THR A 183 -9.16 -9.28 3.03
N GLN A 184 -8.90 -8.03 2.65
CA GLN A 184 -9.96 -7.01 2.50
C GLN A 184 -10.84 -7.22 1.25
N ILE A 185 -10.30 -7.79 0.17
CA ILE A 185 -11.09 -8.18 -1.00
C ILE A 185 -11.92 -9.43 -0.67
N GLY A 186 -11.32 -10.37 0.06
CA GLY A 186 -11.94 -11.62 0.47
C GLY A 186 -12.24 -12.57 -0.69
N GLY A 187 -13.07 -13.57 -0.38
CA GLY A 187 -13.52 -14.59 -1.33
C GLY A 187 -12.55 -15.77 -1.51
N PRO A 188 -13.01 -16.86 -2.16
CA PRO A 188 -12.29 -18.13 -2.18
C PRO A 188 -10.90 -18.07 -2.83
N GLN A 189 -10.73 -17.22 -3.85
CA GLN A 189 -9.44 -17.07 -4.54
C GLN A 189 -8.40 -16.35 -3.66
N ALA A 190 -8.82 -15.34 -2.90
CA ALA A 190 -7.93 -14.62 -1.98
C ALA A 190 -7.55 -15.52 -0.80
N GLU A 191 -8.52 -16.24 -0.23
CA GLU A 191 -8.28 -17.24 0.82
C GLU A 191 -7.30 -18.32 0.33
N ALA A 192 -7.51 -18.88 -0.86
CA ALA A 192 -6.63 -19.90 -1.41
C ALA A 192 -5.19 -19.40 -1.63
N ALA A 193 -5.03 -18.16 -2.08
CA ALA A 193 -3.71 -17.55 -2.24
C ALA A 193 -2.98 -17.37 -0.91
N LEU A 194 -3.68 -16.90 0.13
CA LEU A 194 -3.14 -16.77 1.48
C LEU A 194 -2.81 -18.14 2.10
N LYS A 195 -3.73 -19.11 1.97
CA LYS A 195 -3.54 -20.49 2.42
C LYS A 195 -2.28 -21.10 1.81
N GLN A 196 -2.08 -20.94 0.50
CA GLN A 196 -0.91 -21.47 -0.20
C GLN A 196 0.38 -20.91 0.41
N VAL A 197 0.43 -19.62 0.68
CA VAL A 197 1.62 -18.96 1.26
C VAL A 197 1.90 -19.48 2.67
N VAL A 198 0.88 -19.53 3.53
CA VAL A 198 1.04 -20.02 4.92
C VAL A 198 1.46 -21.49 4.95
N ALA A 199 0.84 -22.34 4.12
CA ALA A 199 1.14 -23.76 4.11
C ALA A 199 2.53 -24.08 3.53
N GLU A 200 2.89 -23.46 2.40
CA GLU A 200 4.03 -23.89 1.57
C GLU A 200 5.26 -23.00 1.68
N GLN A 201 5.12 -21.71 2.03
CA GLN A 201 6.22 -20.73 1.93
C GLN A 201 6.71 -20.23 3.29
N ILE A 202 5.84 -20.18 4.31
CA ILE A 202 6.20 -19.76 5.66
C ILE A 202 6.86 -20.92 6.38
N ASN A 203 8.11 -20.76 6.82
CA ASN A 203 8.83 -21.82 7.54
C ASN A 203 9.16 -21.48 8.99
N LEU A 204 9.06 -20.20 9.40
CA LEU A 204 9.34 -19.74 10.76
C LEU A 204 10.73 -20.12 11.30
N ASN A 205 11.70 -20.33 10.42
CA ASN A 205 13.06 -20.74 10.80
C ASN A 205 14.08 -19.58 10.77
N ASP A 206 13.66 -18.42 10.24
CA ASP A 206 14.53 -17.28 10.03
C ASP A 206 13.93 -16.00 10.65
N ASN A 207 14.70 -15.39 11.55
CA ASN A 207 14.34 -14.15 12.23
C ASN A 207 14.19 -12.96 11.26
N GLU A 208 14.81 -12.99 10.08
CA GLU A 208 14.70 -11.91 9.09
C GLU A 208 13.29 -11.86 8.46
N ASN A 209 12.65 -13.02 8.28
CA ASN A 209 11.37 -13.16 7.61
C ASN A 209 10.16 -13.07 8.54
N THR A 210 10.38 -13.29 9.84
CA THR A 210 9.35 -13.33 10.89
C THR A 210 8.33 -12.18 10.83
N LYS A 211 8.72 -10.97 10.41
CA LYS A 211 7.80 -9.82 10.36
C LYS A 211 6.67 -10.00 9.35
N TRP A 212 6.99 -10.44 8.13
CA TRP A 212 5.97 -10.61 7.09
C TRP A 212 5.22 -11.91 7.28
N GLU A 213 5.90 -12.96 7.74
CA GLU A 213 5.27 -14.25 8.08
C GLU A 213 4.19 -14.06 9.15
N ALA A 214 4.51 -13.33 10.24
CA ALA A 214 3.55 -13.01 11.30
C ALA A 214 2.33 -12.26 10.77
N ALA A 215 2.54 -11.27 9.91
CA ALA A 215 1.46 -10.50 9.30
C ALA A 215 0.57 -11.38 8.42
N VAL A 216 1.18 -12.19 7.54
CA VAL A 216 0.45 -13.05 6.60
C VAL A 216 -0.34 -14.14 7.35
N CYS A 217 0.21 -14.74 8.41
CA CYS A 217 -0.51 -15.71 9.24
C CYS A 217 -1.78 -15.10 9.87
N CYS A 218 -1.66 -13.92 10.47
CA CYS A 218 -2.80 -13.23 11.08
C CYS A 218 -3.84 -12.80 10.03
N LEU A 219 -3.39 -12.31 8.87
CA LEU A 219 -4.28 -11.89 7.78
C LEU A 219 -4.98 -13.07 7.10
N TYR A 220 -4.34 -14.23 7.06
CA TYR A 220 -4.98 -15.48 6.64
C TYR A 220 -6.05 -15.92 7.64
N ALA A 221 -5.76 -15.87 8.94
CA ALA A 221 -6.74 -16.15 9.99
C ALA A 221 -7.97 -15.23 9.90
N ASP A 222 -7.75 -13.93 9.70
CA ASP A 222 -8.81 -12.94 9.49
C ASP A 222 -9.68 -13.25 8.26
N CYS A 223 -9.05 -13.74 7.18
CA CYS A 223 -9.72 -14.03 5.91
C CYS A 223 -10.51 -15.35 5.94
N ALA A 224 -9.94 -16.40 6.53
CA ALA A 224 -10.49 -17.76 6.47
C ALA A 224 -11.30 -18.14 7.71
N GLY A 225 -11.13 -17.42 8.84
CA GLY A 225 -11.79 -17.73 10.10
C GLY A 225 -11.45 -19.16 10.57
N PRO A 226 -12.43 -19.96 11.01
CA PRO A 226 -12.20 -21.34 11.46
C PRO A 226 -11.55 -22.25 10.41
N ARG A 227 -11.70 -21.96 9.11
CA ARG A 227 -11.05 -22.75 8.04
C ARG A 227 -9.51 -22.64 8.06
N ALA A 228 -8.96 -21.62 8.73
CA ALA A 228 -7.52 -21.45 8.88
C ALA A 228 -6.89 -22.47 9.84
N ILE A 229 -7.66 -23.00 10.80
CA ILE A 229 -7.16 -23.73 11.97
C ILE A 229 -6.25 -24.90 11.58
N PRO A 230 -6.62 -25.81 10.67
CA PRO A 230 -5.77 -26.98 10.38
C PRO A 230 -4.39 -26.59 9.85
N VAL A 231 -4.32 -25.52 9.06
CA VAL A 231 -3.07 -25.02 8.48
C VAL A 231 -2.22 -24.32 9.55
N LEU A 232 -2.85 -23.53 10.43
CA LEU A 232 -2.16 -22.83 11.51
C LEU A 232 -1.68 -23.79 12.62
N GLN A 233 -2.44 -24.85 12.92
CA GLN A 233 -2.00 -25.92 13.83
C GLN A 233 -0.82 -26.69 13.26
N THR A 234 -0.87 -27.09 11.98
CA THR A 234 0.29 -27.70 11.32
C THR A 234 1.51 -26.77 11.35
N LEU A 235 1.29 -25.45 11.19
CA LEU A 235 2.35 -24.46 11.30
C LEU A 235 2.91 -24.34 12.73
N LEU A 236 2.05 -24.42 13.75
CA LEU A 236 2.44 -24.42 15.17
C LEU A 236 3.33 -25.61 15.51
N GLU A 237 2.93 -26.82 15.08
CA GLU A 237 3.66 -28.06 15.35
C GLU A 237 5.05 -28.09 14.72
N ARG A 238 5.23 -27.46 13.56
CA ARG A 238 6.53 -27.38 12.86
C ARG A 238 7.39 -26.19 13.27
N ALA A 239 6.84 -25.22 13.99
CA ALA A 239 7.54 -23.99 14.34
C ALA A 239 8.56 -24.22 15.45
N ASP A 240 9.72 -23.57 15.34
CA ASP A 240 10.65 -23.44 16.46
C ASP A 240 9.95 -22.78 17.66
N GLU A 241 10.26 -23.22 18.88
CA GLU A 241 9.67 -22.70 20.14
C GLU A 241 9.69 -21.17 20.21
N LYS A 242 10.74 -20.54 19.70
CA LYS A 242 10.91 -19.06 19.67
C LYS A 242 9.92 -18.35 18.74
N GLN A 243 9.32 -19.06 17.79
CA GLN A 243 8.46 -18.52 16.74
C GLN A 243 7.02 -19.04 16.81
N GLN A 244 6.72 -19.97 17.73
CA GLN A 244 5.37 -20.49 17.99
C GLN A 244 4.35 -19.39 18.33
N PHE A 245 4.80 -18.24 18.85
CA PHE A 245 3.89 -17.11 19.11
C PHE A 245 3.18 -16.62 17.84
N ILE A 246 3.76 -16.80 16.64
CA ILE A 246 3.13 -16.39 15.38
C ILE A 246 1.84 -17.18 15.10
N PRO A 247 1.89 -18.51 14.96
CA PRO A 247 0.68 -19.29 14.75
C PRO A 247 -0.28 -19.18 15.94
N LEU A 248 0.20 -19.10 17.19
CA LEU A 248 -0.67 -18.87 18.35
C LEU A 248 -1.45 -17.54 18.25
N CYS A 249 -0.77 -16.43 17.95
CA CYS A 249 -1.45 -15.14 17.78
C CYS A 249 -2.41 -15.14 16.58
N ALA A 250 -2.11 -15.88 15.51
CA ALA A 250 -3.01 -16.02 14.38
C ALA A 250 -4.24 -16.87 14.71
N LEU A 251 -4.09 -17.96 15.48
CA LEU A 251 -5.18 -18.84 15.90
C LEU A 251 -6.28 -18.09 16.66
N VAL A 252 -5.92 -17.17 17.57
CA VAL A 252 -6.89 -16.32 18.28
C VAL A 252 -7.80 -15.55 17.31
N ARG A 253 -7.26 -15.10 16.18
CA ARG A 253 -8.00 -14.26 15.22
C ARG A 253 -8.98 -15.03 14.34
N THR A 254 -8.91 -16.37 14.35
CA THR A 254 -9.89 -17.21 13.65
C THR A 254 -11.30 -17.08 14.23
N GLY A 255 -11.41 -16.65 15.50
CA GLY A 255 -12.67 -16.53 16.21
C GLY A 255 -13.30 -17.88 16.58
N ASP A 256 -12.54 -18.96 16.51
CA ASP A 256 -13.00 -20.31 16.86
C ASP A 256 -12.60 -20.66 18.30
N PHE A 257 -13.51 -21.30 19.02
CA PHE A 257 -13.28 -21.67 20.41
C PHE A 257 -12.13 -22.68 20.57
N THR A 258 -12.03 -23.68 19.69
CA THR A 258 -10.97 -24.70 19.74
C THR A 258 -9.59 -24.08 19.51
N ALA A 259 -9.53 -23.10 18.61
CA ALA A 259 -8.31 -22.34 18.37
C ALA A 259 -7.91 -21.49 19.59
N ILE A 260 -8.88 -20.84 20.23
CA ILE A 260 -8.64 -20.04 21.45
C ILE A 260 -8.22 -20.93 22.61
N GLU A 261 -8.87 -22.07 22.82
CA GLU A 261 -8.51 -23.06 23.84
C GLU A 261 -7.04 -23.50 23.68
N THR A 262 -6.64 -23.83 22.44
CA THR A 262 -5.24 -24.13 22.11
C THR A 262 -4.29 -23.01 22.53
N VAL A 263 -4.67 -21.75 22.35
CA VAL A 263 -3.82 -20.60 22.74
C VAL A 263 -3.81 -20.39 24.24
N LEU A 264 -4.95 -20.56 24.92
CA LEU A 264 -5.06 -20.46 26.38
C LEU A 264 -4.14 -21.48 27.07
N ASP A 265 -4.02 -22.69 26.52
CA ASP A 265 -3.08 -23.71 27.00
C ASP A 265 -1.59 -23.32 26.86
N HIS A 266 -1.28 -22.35 25.99
CA HIS A 266 0.09 -21.85 25.74
C HIS A 266 0.32 -20.43 26.28
N VAL A 267 -0.58 -19.89 27.12
CA VAL A 267 -0.41 -18.52 27.65
C VAL A 267 0.86 -18.38 28.48
N ASP A 268 1.20 -19.39 29.28
CA ASP A 268 2.41 -19.38 30.11
C ASP A 268 3.67 -19.27 29.25
N ASP A 269 3.73 -19.98 28.11
CA ASP A 269 4.82 -19.92 27.16
C ASP A 269 4.94 -18.52 26.54
N LEU A 270 3.82 -17.93 26.14
CA LEU A 270 3.75 -16.57 25.61
C LEU A 270 4.22 -15.54 26.65
N GLN A 271 3.80 -15.67 27.90
CA GLN A 271 4.25 -14.81 29.00
C GLN A 271 5.74 -15.01 29.32
N GLN A 272 6.25 -16.24 29.24
CA GLN A 272 7.67 -16.54 29.42
C GLN A 272 8.52 -15.92 28.32
N GLN A 273 8.05 -15.95 27.07
CA GLN A 273 8.72 -15.25 25.95
C GLN A 273 8.80 -13.74 26.18
N LEU A 274 7.78 -13.11 26.79
CA LEU A 274 7.82 -11.69 27.13
C LEU A 274 8.89 -11.34 28.17
N LYS A 275 9.29 -12.29 29.02
CA LYS A 275 10.34 -12.10 30.04
C LYS A 275 11.75 -12.24 29.48
N GLN A 276 11.91 -12.73 28.24
CA GLN A 276 13.24 -12.92 27.66
C GLN A 276 13.88 -11.55 27.31
N PRO A 277 15.16 -11.32 27.68
CA PRO A 277 15.82 -10.01 27.59
C PRO A 277 16.04 -9.48 26.17
N PHE A 278 15.79 -10.29 25.13
CA PHE A 278 16.03 -9.93 23.72
C PHE A 278 14.79 -10.10 22.83
N THR A 279 13.60 -10.24 23.41
CA THR A 279 12.37 -10.31 22.61
C THR A 279 12.18 -9.01 21.84
N ASN A 280 12.05 -9.13 20.51
CA ASN A 280 11.86 -7.97 19.65
C ASN A 280 10.62 -7.18 20.11
N ARG A 281 10.75 -5.85 20.22
CA ARG A 281 9.64 -4.97 20.67
C ARG A 281 8.36 -5.14 19.84
N GLY A 282 8.48 -5.45 18.54
CA GLY A 282 7.33 -5.73 17.68
C GLY A 282 6.62 -7.04 18.05
N TYR A 283 7.37 -8.09 18.32
CA TYR A 283 6.82 -9.41 18.71
C TYR A 283 6.23 -9.35 20.12
N ALA A 284 6.92 -8.72 21.07
CA ALA A 284 6.38 -8.49 22.40
C ALA A 284 5.07 -7.70 22.36
N ALA A 285 4.97 -6.67 21.52
CA ALA A 285 3.72 -5.93 21.35
C ALA A 285 2.62 -6.79 20.73
N MET A 286 2.94 -7.65 19.76
CA MET A 286 1.98 -8.59 19.17
C MET A 286 1.42 -9.55 20.22
N ILE A 287 2.29 -10.21 21.00
CA ILE A 287 1.89 -11.12 22.08
C ILE A 287 1.01 -10.37 23.09
N ARG A 288 1.45 -9.23 23.60
CA ARG A 288 0.70 -8.45 24.60
C ARG A 288 -0.68 -8.00 24.12
N LEU A 289 -0.77 -7.53 22.87
CA LEU A 289 -2.06 -7.12 22.31
C LEU A 289 -2.99 -8.31 22.10
N THR A 290 -2.47 -9.47 21.72
CA THR A 290 -3.25 -10.72 21.64
C THR A 290 -3.75 -11.14 23.02
N LEU A 291 -2.87 -11.14 24.04
CA LEU A 291 -3.25 -11.49 25.41
C LEU A 291 -4.27 -10.50 25.99
N GLN A 292 -4.10 -9.20 25.74
CA GLN A 292 -5.09 -8.18 26.11
C GLN A 292 -6.43 -8.42 25.41
N ALA A 293 -6.42 -8.79 24.13
CA ALA A 293 -7.66 -9.08 23.40
C ALA A 293 -8.40 -10.29 23.99
N LEU A 294 -7.67 -11.33 24.41
CA LEU A 294 -8.24 -12.47 25.12
C LEU A 294 -8.80 -12.08 26.49
N ALA A 295 -8.12 -11.19 27.22
CA ALA A 295 -8.50 -10.79 28.57
C ALA A 295 -9.70 -9.83 28.61
N GLU A 296 -9.70 -8.83 27.72
CA GLU A 296 -10.66 -7.71 27.75
C GLU A 296 -11.77 -7.86 26.71
N GLY A 297 -11.60 -8.74 25.72
CA GLY A 297 -12.55 -8.97 24.64
C GLY A 297 -13.90 -9.49 25.11
N GLN A 298 -14.96 -8.91 24.56
CA GLN A 298 -16.36 -9.24 24.80
C GLN A 298 -17.06 -9.78 23.54
N SER A 299 -16.36 -9.79 22.40
CA SER A 299 -16.86 -10.31 21.13
C SER A 299 -15.74 -10.93 20.27
N PRO A 300 -16.07 -11.81 19.31
CA PRO A 300 -15.08 -12.36 18.37
C PRO A 300 -14.37 -11.29 17.54
N GLU A 301 -15.04 -10.17 17.28
CA GLU A 301 -14.47 -9.06 16.51
C GLU A 301 -13.41 -8.29 17.31
N ASP A 302 -13.45 -8.36 18.65
CA ASP A 302 -12.44 -7.75 19.51
C ASP A 302 -11.07 -8.41 19.36
N LEU A 303 -11.07 -9.72 19.12
CA LEU A 303 -9.86 -10.50 18.82
C LEU A 303 -9.18 -10.00 17.54
N LYS A 304 -9.99 -9.62 16.55
CA LYS A 304 -9.52 -9.08 15.26
C LYS A 304 -9.16 -7.59 15.34
N ALA A 305 -9.82 -6.83 16.22
CA ALA A 305 -9.63 -5.39 16.37
C ALA A 305 -8.26 -5.00 16.96
N SER A 306 -7.54 -5.95 17.56
CA SER A 306 -6.21 -5.72 18.13
C SER A 306 -5.23 -5.10 17.11
N PRO A 307 -4.52 -3.99 17.44
CA PRO A 307 -3.70 -3.22 16.49
C PRO A 307 -2.32 -3.84 16.23
N ILE A 308 -2.23 -5.18 16.14
CA ILE A 308 -0.97 -5.93 15.98
C ILE A 308 -0.20 -5.50 14.72
N TYR A 309 -0.91 -5.10 13.67
CA TYR A 309 -0.36 -4.69 12.38
C TYR A 309 0.34 -3.31 12.40
N HIS A 310 0.06 -2.47 13.40
CA HIS A 310 0.67 -1.14 13.49
C HIS A 310 2.19 -1.22 13.63
N ARG A 311 2.67 -2.15 14.47
CA ARG A 311 4.11 -2.39 14.70
C ARG A 311 4.77 -3.14 13.55
N MET A 312 3.99 -3.84 12.73
CA MET A 312 4.44 -4.45 11.48
C MET A 312 4.62 -3.43 10.35
N LEU A 313 4.30 -2.15 10.60
CA LEU A 313 4.50 -1.03 9.68
C LEU A 313 3.83 -1.24 8.32
N LEU A 314 2.66 -1.86 8.31
CA LEU A 314 1.87 -2.08 7.08
C LEU A 314 1.33 -0.79 6.46
N GLY A 315 1.59 0.37 7.08
CA GLY A 315 0.98 1.65 6.68
C GLY A 315 -0.50 1.73 7.05
N LEU A 316 -1.02 0.70 7.72
CA LEU A 316 -2.34 0.66 8.31
C LEU A 316 -2.28 1.48 9.60
N ARG A 317 -2.93 2.64 9.61
CA ARG A 317 -3.55 3.10 10.84
C ARG A 317 -4.81 2.24 10.93
N PRO A 318 -4.90 1.25 11.86
CA PRO A 318 -6.21 0.73 12.16
C PRO A 318 -7.05 1.97 12.51
N ASP A 319 -8.23 2.09 11.94
CA ASP A 319 -9.19 3.07 12.44
C ASP A 319 -9.37 2.74 13.91
N HIS A 320 -8.70 3.51 14.77
CA HIS A 320 -8.64 3.34 16.22
C HIS A 320 -9.98 3.63 16.89
N GLN A 321 -11.05 3.74 16.11
CA GLN A 321 -12.41 3.64 16.62
C GLN A 321 -12.70 2.16 16.82
N THR A 322 -12.07 1.61 17.86
CA THR A 322 -12.47 0.34 18.46
C THR A 322 -13.95 0.45 18.77
N GLN A 323 -14.77 -0.16 17.91
CA GLN A 323 -16.18 -0.41 18.18
C GLN A 323 -16.39 -1.19 19.50
N THR A 324 -15.28 -1.73 20.05
CA THR A 324 -15.16 -2.63 21.19
C THR A 324 -14.89 -1.91 22.53
N GLY A 325 -14.51 -0.63 22.52
CA GLY A 325 -14.20 0.14 23.73
C GLY A 325 -12.88 -0.20 24.45
N ILE A 326 -12.09 -1.16 23.93
CA ILE A 326 -10.81 -1.59 24.52
C ILE A 326 -9.72 -0.51 24.35
N VAL A 327 -9.05 -0.14 25.45
CA VAL A 327 -7.90 0.77 25.42
C VAL A 327 -6.61 -0.03 25.24
N TRP A 328 -6.22 -0.21 23.97
CA TRP A 328 -5.06 -1.03 23.62
C TRP A 328 -3.74 -0.52 24.21
N ASN A 329 -3.06 -1.39 24.96
CA ASN A 329 -1.79 -1.11 25.63
C ASN A 329 -0.70 -2.09 25.14
N GLN A 330 0.31 -1.57 24.45
CA GLN A 330 1.44 -2.39 23.97
C GLN A 330 2.41 -2.81 25.08
N GLN A 331 2.20 -2.31 26.29
CA GLN A 331 2.91 -2.70 27.51
C GLN A 331 2.01 -3.49 28.46
N TRP A 332 0.84 -3.94 27.99
CA TRP A 332 -0.08 -4.75 28.78
C TRP A 332 0.62 -5.98 29.36
N ASP A 333 0.45 -6.18 30.66
CA ASP A 333 1.07 -7.21 31.48
C ASP A 333 0.09 -7.75 32.55
N GLY A 334 -1.21 -7.71 32.23
CA GLY A 334 -2.25 -8.18 33.13
C GLY A 334 -2.17 -9.69 33.40
N ASP A 335 -2.59 -10.07 34.61
CA ASP A 335 -2.74 -11.48 34.97
C ASP A 335 -3.94 -12.10 34.25
N LEU A 336 -3.77 -13.35 33.82
CA LEU A 336 -4.78 -14.10 33.06
C LEU A 336 -5.29 -15.27 33.90
N ASP A 337 -6.58 -15.27 34.22
CA ASP A 337 -7.26 -16.41 34.82
C ASP A 337 -7.71 -17.37 33.70
N ILE A 338 -6.86 -18.33 33.35
CA ILE A 338 -7.08 -19.24 32.21
C ILE A 338 -8.42 -19.99 32.32
N PRO A 339 -8.78 -20.63 33.46
CA PRO A 339 -10.11 -21.23 33.62
C PRO A 339 -11.27 -20.26 33.37
N ALA A 340 -11.21 -19.05 33.92
CA ALA A 340 -12.26 -18.05 33.71
C ALA A 340 -12.36 -17.61 32.24
N LEU A 341 -11.21 -17.48 31.54
CA LEU A 341 -11.18 -17.13 30.13
C LEU A 341 -11.70 -18.25 29.23
N GLN A 342 -11.38 -19.50 29.54
CA GLN A 342 -11.95 -20.66 28.85
C GLN A 342 -13.47 -20.67 28.97
N GLU A 343 -14.00 -20.45 30.19
CA GLU A 343 -15.44 -20.34 30.42
C GLU A 343 -16.06 -19.18 29.62
N HIS A 344 -15.50 -17.98 29.75
CA HIS A 344 -15.95 -16.76 29.06
C HIS A 344 -16.03 -16.94 27.54
N TRP A 345 -14.94 -17.37 26.91
CA TRP A 345 -14.90 -17.55 25.46
C TRP A 345 -15.75 -18.71 24.98
N SER A 346 -15.91 -19.76 25.80
CA SER A 346 -16.84 -20.84 25.48
C SER A 346 -18.29 -20.36 25.44
N GLN A 347 -18.68 -19.45 26.35
CA GLN A 347 -20.03 -18.89 26.39
C GLN A 347 -20.27 -17.98 25.20
N ILE A 348 -19.34 -17.07 24.88
CA ILE A 348 -19.45 -16.14 23.75
C ILE A 348 -19.55 -16.90 22.43
N LEU A 349 -18.66 -17.86 22.20
CA LEU A 349 -18.50 -18.46 20.87
C LEU A 349 -19.49 -19.59 20.60
N LYS A 350 -19.85 -20.41 21.60
CA LYS A 350 -20.89 -21.44 21.44
C LYS A 350 -22.29 -20.84 21.29
N GLN A 351 -22.55 -19.65 21.85
CA GLN A 351 -23.82 -18.95 21.64
C GLN A 351 -23.92 -18.27 20.26
N SER A 352 -22.78 -18.09 19.57
CA SER A 352 -22.72 -17.46 18.25
C SER A 352 -22.82 -18.45 17.07
N GLU A 353 -22.82 -19.75 17.34
CA GLU A 353 -23.23 -20.75 16.35
C GLU A 353 -24.73 -20.60 16.08
N PRO A 354 -25.17 -20.33 14.83
CA PRO A 354 -26.58 -20.39 14.53
C PRO A 354 -27.05 -21.82 14.80
N ASN A 355 -28.16 -21.96 15.54
CA ASN A 355 -28.95 -23.18 15.44
C ASN A 355 -29.27 -23.37 13.96
N ASP A 356 -28.57 -24.29 13.29
CA ASP A 356 -29.02 -24.90 12.05
C ASP A 356 -30.33 -25.64 12.40
N VAL A 357 -31.43 -24.89 12.36
CA VAL A 357 -32.79 -25.44 12.45
C VAL A 357 -33.12 -25.99 11.07
N GLU A 358 -33.11 -27.32 11.01
CA GLU A 358 -33.79 -28.27 10.11
C GLU A 358 -34.18 -27.83 8.69
#